data_AF-A0A972H630-F1
#
_entry.id   AF-A0A972H630-F1
#
_cell.length_a   1.000
_cell.length_b   1.000
_cell.length_c   1.000
_cell.angle_alpha   90.00
_cell.angle_beta   90.00
_cell.angle_gamma   90.00
#
_symmetry.space_group_name_H-M   'P 1'
#
loop_
_entity.id
_entity.type
_entity.pdbx_description
1 polymer ?
#
loop_
_entity_poly.entity_id
_entity_poly.type
_entity_poly.pdbx_seq_one_letter_code
_entity_poly.pdbx_strand_id
1 'polypeptide(L)' 'MRTSISISLPEELAKEIDKVVKQTSLTRSELVRAALDEYLFKFRFRKLRERLVLKAREKGIYTDEDVFERLG' A
#
# COMPACT_ATOMS: atom_id res chain seq x y z
N MET A 1 -6.92 15.44 -13.86
CA MET A 1 -5.91 16.49 -13.60
C MET A 1 -4.63 15.84 -13.12
N ARG A 2 -3.46 16.29 -13.58
CA ARG A 2 -2.16 15.88 -13.03
C ARG A 2 -1.60 17.03 -12.20
N THR A 3 -1.08 16.70 -11.02
CA THR A 3 -0.40 17.64 -10.13
C THR A 3 1.03 17.17 -9.93
N SER A 4 2.00 18.08 -10.00
CA SER A 4 3.40 17.79 -9.72
C SER A 4 3.69 17.96 -8.23
N ILE A 5 4.48 17.06 -7.67
CA ILE A 5 4.98 17.16 -6.30
C ILE A 5 6.51 17.18 -6.40
N SER A 6 7.15 18.17 -5.77
CA SER A 6 8.59 18.20 -5.56
C SER A 6 8.89 17.77 -4.14
N ILE A 7 9.79 16.80 -3.97
CA ILE A 7 10.18 16.27 -2.66
C ILE A 7 11.70 16.26 -2.55
N SER A 8 12.22 16.66 -1.39
CA SER A 8 13.62 16.46 -1.05
C SER A 8 13.83 15.01 -0.62
N LEU A 9 14.85 14.37 -1.17
CA LEU A 9 15.23 13.00 -0.83
C LEU A 9 16.67 12.99 -0.29
N PRO A 10 17.00 12.08 0.65
CA PRO A 10 18.38 11.79 0.96
C PRO A 10 19.15 11.40 -0.30
N GLU A 11 20.40 11.86 -0.41
CA GLU A 11 21.23 11.65 -1.60
C GLU A 11 21.37 10.16 -1.95
N GLU A 12 21.57 9.32 -0.94
CA GLU A 12 21.69 7.86 -1.13
C GLU A 12 20.43 7.24 -1.72
N LEU A 13 19.25 7.69 -1.29
CA LEU A 13 17.99 7.21 -1.86
C LEU A 13 17.82 7.65 -3.32
N ALA A 14 18.23 8.87 -3.66
CA ALA A 14 18.21 9.32 -5.05
C ALA A 14 19.14 8.47 -5.94
N LYS A 15 20.33 8.11 -5.43
CA LYS A 15 21.27 7.20 -6.12
C LYS A 15 20.69 5.80 -6.30
N GLU A 16 19.97 5.27 -5.32
CA GLU A 16 19.30 3.96 -5.44
C GLU A 16 18.20 3.97 -6.51
N ILE A 17 17.35 5.01 -6.50
CA ILE A 17 16.32 5.22 -7.53
C ILE A 17 16.97 5.22 -8.92
N ASP A 18 18.11 5.90 -9.08
CA ASP A 18 18.84 5.96 -10.35
C ASP A 18 19.39 4.61 -10.80
N LYS A 19 19.90 3.80 -9.87
CA LYS A 19 20.37 2.45 -10.19
C LYS A 19 19.22 1.57 -10.69
N VAL A 20 18.07 1.61 -10.02
CA VAL A 20 16.88 0.83 -10.40
C VAL A 20 16.35 1.27 -11.77
N VAL A 21 16.23 2.58 -11.99
CA VAL A 21 15.77 3.12 -13.28
C VAL A 21 16.71 2.77 -14.42
N LYS A 22 18.03 2.74 -14.20
CA LYS A 22 19.00 2.30 -15.23
C LYS A 22 18.90 0.81 -15.60
N GLN A 23 18.41 -0.01 -14.68
CA GLN A 23 18.27 -1.46 -14.86
C GLN A 23 16.86 -1.86 -15.34
N THR A 24 15.94 -0.91 -15.46
CA THR A 24 14.55 -1.14 -15.84
C THR A 24 14.15 -0.20 -16.97
N SER A 25 12.94 -0.36 -17.53
CA SER A 25 12.38 0.59 -18.50
C SER A 25 11.59 1.72 -17.84
N LEU A 26 11.61 1.83 -16.50
CA LEU A 26 10.80 2.77 -15.74
C LEU A 26 11.49 4.13 -15.64
N THR A 27 10.72 5.21 -15.71
CA THR A 27 11.18 6.55 -15.30
C THR A 27 11.20 6.67 -13.77
N ARG A 28 11.96 7.64 -13.24
CA ARG A 28 11.94 7.98 -11.80
C ARG A 28 10.52 8.22 -11.29
N SER A 29 9.72 8.97 -12.05
CA SER A 29 8.34 9.29 -11.65
C SER A 29 7.41 8.09 -11.65
N GLU A 30 7.60 7.13 -12.55
CA GLU A 30 6.83 5.88 -12.55
C GLU A 30 7.19 5.00 -11.36
N LEU A 31 8.48 4.84 -11.09
CA LEU A 31 8.95 4.08 -9.92
C LEU A 31 8.41 4.68 -8.61
N VAL A 32 8.56 6.00 -8.43
CA VAL A 32 8.07 6.68 -7.23
C VAL A 32 6.55 6.59 -7.11
N ARG A 33 5.81 6.75 -8.22
CA ARG A 33 4.35 6.63 -8.20
C ARG A 33 3.91 5.22 -7.83
N ALA A 34 4.52 4.19 -8.41
CA ALA A 34 4.22 2.79 -8.09
C ALA A 34 4.47 2.50 -6.60
N ALA A 35 5.60 2.96 -6.06
CA ALA A 35 5.91 2.79 -4.64
C ALA A 35 4.89 3.50 -3.72
N LEU A 36 4.48 4.72 -4.08
CA LEU A 36 3.45 5.45 -3.33
C LEU A 36 2.09 4.76 -3.40
N ASP A 37 1.68 4.29 -4.58
CA ASP A 37 0.42 3.58 -4.77
C ASP A 37 0.39 2.29 -3.95
N GLU A 38 1.47 1.51 -3.95
CA GLU A 38 1.61 0.30 -3.15
C GLU A 38 1.54 0.61 -1.64
N TYR A 39 2.28 1.62 -1.18
CA TYR A 39 2.26 2.05 0.22
C TYR A 39 0.85 2.47 0.66
N LEU A 40 0.20 3.32 -0.13
CA LEU A 40 -1.13 3.85 0.19
C LEU A 40 -2.19 2.74 0.14
N PHE A 41 -2.07 1.78 -0.78
CA PHE A 41 -2.94 0.61 -0.80
C PHE A 41 -2.81 -0.19 0.49
N LYS A 42 -1.58 -0.56 0.88
CA LYS A 42 -1.34 -1.30 2.13
C LYS A 42 -1.82 -0.53 3.35
N PHE A 43 -1.61 0.79 3.38
CA PHE A 43 -2.09 1.65 4.45
C PHE A 43 -3.62 1.62 4.57
N ARG A 44 -4.34 1.85 3.46
CA ARG A 44 -5.81 1.82 3.44
C ARG A 44 -6.34 0.44 3.80
N PHE A 45 -5.72 -0.62 3.30
CA PHE A 45 -6.12 -2.00 3.61
C PHE A 45 -6.00 -2.32 5.10
N ARG A 46 -4.87 -1.96 5.74
CA ARG A 46 -4.70 -2.13 7.20
C ARG A 46 -5.77 -1.37 7.99
N LYS A 47 -6.04 -0.11 7.62
CA LYS A 47 -7.10 0.69 8.26
C LYS A 47 -8.48 0.11 8.08
N LEU A 48 -8.78 -0.42 6.89
CA LEU A 48 -10.04 -1.12 6.64
C LEU A 48 -10.14 -2.36 7.53
N ARG A 49 -9.08 -3.19 7.58
CA ARG A 49 -9.04 -4.40 8.40
C ARG A 49 -9.23 -4.09 9.88
N GLU A 50 -8.53 -3.09 10.44
CA GLU A 50 -8.70 -2.65 11.83
C GLU A 50 -10.18 -2.40 12.16
N ARG A 51 -10.86 -1.63 11.31
CA ARG A 51 -12.29 -1.32 11.47
C ARG A 51 -13.18 -2.54 11.33
N LEU A 52 -12.93 -3.41 10.36
CA LEU A 52 -13.77 -4.57 10.08
C LEU A 52 -13.60 -5.67 11.14
N VAL A 53 -12.38 -5.89 11.64
CA VAL A 53 -12.11 -6.87 12.71
C VAL A 53 -12.85 -6.49 13.99
N LEU A 54 -12.90 -5.21 14.35
CA LEU A 54 -13.69 -4.77 15.51
C LEU A 54 -15.17 -5.11 15.35
N LYS A 55 -15.76 -4.80 14.18
CA LYS A 55 -17.17 -5.13 13.88
C LYS A 55 -17.42 -6.64 13.82
N ALA A 56 -16.46 -7.42 13.34
CA ALA A 56 -16.55 -8.87 13.27
C ALA A 56 -16.60 -9.47 14.69
N ARG A 57 -15.72 -8.99 15.58
CA ARG A 57 -15.67 -9.42 16.99
C ARG A 57 -16.95 -9.09 17.76
N GLU A 58 -17.55 -7.92 17.55
CA GLU A 58 -18.86 -7.56 18.12
C GLU A 58 -19.96 -8.55 17.70
N LYS A 59 -19.80 -9.19 16.54
CA LYS A 59 -20.72 -10.21 16.04
C LYS A 59 -20.29 -11.63 16.41
N GLY A 60 -19.22 -11.82 17.18
CA GLY A 60 -18.69 -13.13 17.55
C GLY A 60 -17.94 -13.85 16.42
N ILE A 61 -17.38 -13.11 15.45
CA ILE A 61 -16.55 -13.64 14.36
C ILE A 61 -15.09 -13.31 14.67
N TYR A 62 -14.27 -14.35 14.86
CA TYR A 62 -12.86 -14.25 15.24
C TYR A 62 -11.92 -14.93 14.25
N THR A 63 -12.41 -15.96 13.55
CA THR A 63 -11.67 -16.79 12.61
C THR A 63 -12.30 -16.77 11.23
N ASP A 64 -11.59 -17.27 10.23
CA ASP A 64 -12.15 -17.45 8.89
C ASP A 64 -13.24 -18.54 8.89
N GLU A 65 -13.14 -19.55 9.76
CA GLU A 65 -14.19 -20.58 9.93
C GLU A 65 -15.50 -19.96 10.39
N ASP A 66 -15.48 -19.05 11.36
CA ASP A 66 -16.67 -18.32 11.82
C ASP A 66 -17.35 -17.51 10.69
N VAL A 67 -16.59 -17.14 9.66
CA VAL A 67 -17.13 -16.49 8.46
C VAL A 67 -17.81 -17.51 7.56
N PHE A 68 -17.15 -18.65 7.29
CA PHE A 68 -17.68 -19.70 6.42
C PHE A 68 -18.97 -20.32 6.99
N GLU A 69 -19.03 -20.57 8.30
CA GLU A 69 -20.24 -21.09 8.98
C GLU A 69 -21.46 -20.18 8.79
N ARG A 70 -21.27 -18.87 8.60
CA ARG A 70 -22.35 -17.88 8.41
C ARG A 70 -22.76 -17.63 6.97
N LEU A 71 -21.97 -18.14 6.01
CA LEU A 71 -22.28 -18.08 4.58
C LEU A 71 -23.04 -19.33 4.10
N GLY A 72 -23.22 -20.32 4.99
CA GLY A 72 -24.02 -21.53 4.76
C GLY A 72 -25.51 -21.28 4.66
#